data_AF-A0A938A2H5-F1
#
_entry.id   AF-A0A938A2H5-F1
#
_cell.length_a   1.000
_cell.length_b   1.000
_cell.length_c   1.000
_cell.angle_alpha   90.00
_cell.angle_beta   90.00
_cell.angle_gamma   90.00
#
_symmetry.space_group_name_H-M   'P 1'
#
loop_
_entity.id
_entity.type
_entity.pdbx_description
1 polymer ?
#
loop_
_entity_poly.entity_id
_entity_poly.type
_entity_poly.pdbx_seq_one_letter_code
_entity_poly.pdbx_strand_id
1 'polypeptide(L)'
;MVVADSLTAAQFQDYVAIPVPAGLARLVVALDPAQDGRVSKALLVFGSGPVFCGEDVATVGIDTGLAGSFDQPSLTALNRDARALGPEKDLYNDWFHALIGEINVVAQMAPLPSGAAFPMVSTGWGDGGYPVATLNGVGGEVLAVYVDFMGRDDDGTWLLPQPCAGA
;
A
#
# COMPACT_ATOMS: atom_id res chain seq x y z
N MET A 1 0.59 7.30 7.96
CA MET A 1 0.98 6.16 7.12
C MET A 1 1.18 6.65 5.69
N VAL A 2 2.05 6.04 4.92
CA VAL A 2 2.22 6.30 3.49
C VAL A 2 2.01 4.99 2.73
N VAL A 3 1.39 5.04 1.56
CA VAL A 3 1.38 3.94 0.59
C VAL A 3 2.26 4.36 -0.58
N ALA A 4 3.20 3.50 -0.97
CA ALA A 4 4.14 3.79 -2.05
C ALA A 4 4.63 2.52 -2.74
N ASP A 5 5.14 2.65 -3.95
CA ASP A 5 5.99 1.63 -4.57
C ASP A 5 7.32 1.52 -3.80
N SER A 6 7.77 0.29 -3.53
CA SER A 6 9.01 0.06 -2.79
C SER A 6 10.27 0.50 -3.55
N LEU A 7 10.23 0.60 -4.88
CA LEU A 7 11.31 1.17 -5.72
C LEU A 7 11.41 2.70 -5.56
N THR A 8 10.27 3.40 -5.51
CA THR A 8 10.24 4.87 -5.56
C THR A 8 10.14 5.54 -4.19
N ALA A 9 9.99 4.74 -3.13
CA ALA A 9 9.91 5.20 -1.74
C ALA A 9 11.14 5.99 -1.21
N ALA A 10 12.24 6.09 -1.96
CA ALA A 10 13.36 6.97 -1.65
C ALA A 10 13.01 8.47 -1.70
N GLN A 11 11.88 8.84 -2.30
CA GLN A 11 11.37 10.22 -2.39
C GLN A 11 10.11 10.44 -1.53
N PHE A 12 10.11 9.88 -0.33
CA PHE A 12 8.91 9.79 0.49
C PHE A 12 8.27 11.14 0.89
N GLN A 13 9.04 12.22 0.85
CA GLN A 13 8.52 13.58 1.12
C GLN A 13 7.42 14.02 0.15
N ASP A 14 7.32 13.36 -1.00
CA ASP A 14 6.35 13.68 -2.04
C ASP A 14 5.05 12.88 -1.94
N TYR A 15 4.95 11.90 -1.02
CA TYR A 15 3.71 11.15 -0.79
C TYR A 15 2.80 11.80 0.26
N VAL A 16 1.50 11.57 0.06
CA VAL A 16 0.47 11.97 1.00
C VAL A 16 0.54 11.09 2.26
N ALA A 17 0.73 11.74 3.41
CA ALA A 17 0.61 11.07 4.70
C ALA A 17 -0.88 10.89 5.05
N ILE A 18 -1.32 9.64 5.14
CA ILE A 18 -2.67 9.24 5.52
C ILE A 18 -2.74 9.13 7.05
N PRO A 19 -3.61 9.90 7.73
CA PRO A 19 -3.86 9.75 9.16
C PRO A 19 -4.47 8.37 9.42
N VAL A 20 -3.88 7.59 10.32
CA VAL A 20 -4.39 6.27 10.72
C VAL A 20 -4.31 6.10 12.24
N PRO A 21 -5.12 5.22 12.85
CA PRO A 21 -5.01 4.92 14.27
C PRO A 21 -3.63 4.36 14.61
N ALA A 22 -3.14 4.70 15.81
CA ALA A 22 -1.96 4.03 16.36
C ALA A 22 -2.30 2.60 16.78
N GLY A 23 -1.32 1.70 16.69
CA GLY A 23 -1.44 0.32 17.15
C GLY A 23 -1.32 -0.72 16.03
N LEU A 24 -1.79 -1.93 16.31
CA LEU A 24 -1.73 -3.04 15.38
C LEU A 24 -2.77 -2.88 14.26
N ALA A 25 -2.35 -3.17 13.04
CA ALA A 25 -3.22 -3.32 11.89
C ALA A 25 -3.11 -4.73 11.33
N ARG A 26 -4.20 -5.23 10.73
CA ARG A 26 -4.20 -6.48 9.98
C ARG A 26 -4.12 -6.18 8.48
N LEU A 27 -3.12 -6.73 7.81
CA LEU A 27 -3.08 -6.75 6.34
C LEU A 27 -4.10 -7.77 5.81
N VAL A 28 -4.99 -7.33 4.95
CA VAL A 28 -5.95 -8.16 4.22
C VAL A 28 -5.77 -7.87 2.74
N VAL A 29 -5.81 -8.91 1.90
CA VAL A 29 -5.77 -8.75 0.45
C VAL A 29 -7.00 -9.40 -0.17
N ALA A 30 -7.53 -8.76 -1.21
CA ALA A 30 -8.50 -9.36 -2.11
C ALA A 30 -7.76 -9.87 -3.35
N LEU A 31 -8.10 -11.08 -3.78
CA LEU A 31 -7.48 -11.74 -4.93
C LEU A 31 -8.47 -11.75 -6.09
N ASP A 32 -7.98 -11.50 -7.31
CA ASP A 32 -8.76 -11.65 -8.53
C ASP A 32 -8.56 -13.06 -9.13
N PRO A 33 -9.58 -13.94 -9.07
CA PRO A 33 -9.48 -15.29 -9.62
C PRO A 33 -9.36 -15.30 -11.16
N ALA A 34 -9.78 -14.25 -11.86
CA ALA A 34 -9.67 -14.18 -13.32
C ALA A 34 -8.24 -13.88 -13.80
N GLN A 35 -7.37 -13.42 -12.90
CA GLN A 35 -6.00 -12.99 -13.18
C GLN A 35 -5.01 -13.80 -12.34
N ASP A 36 -5.17 -15.12 -12.30
CA ASP A 36 -4.31 -16.06 -11.57
C ASP A 36 -4.16 -15.73 -10.07
N GLY A 37 -5.17 -15.10 -9.48
CA GLY A 37 -5.19 -14.74 -8.07
C GLY A 37 -4.43 -13.46 -7.71
N ARG A 38 -4.06 -12.60 -8.67
CA ARG A 38 -3.39 -11.31 -8.39
C ARG A 38 -4.10 -10.47 -7.33
N VAL A 39 -3.36 -9.66 -6.57
CA VAL A 39 -3.96 -8.76 -5.58
C VAL A 39 -4.72 -7.65 -6.30
N SER A 40 -6.05 -7.68 -6.20
CA SER A 40 -6.91 -6.62 -6.72
C SER A 40 -7.03 -5.46 -5.74
N LYS A 41 -7.00 -5.74 -4.44
CA LYS A 41 -7.01 -4.73 -3.38
C LYS A 41 -6.15 -5.16 -2.20
N ALA A 42 -5.45 -4.20 -1.60
CA ALA A 42 -4.74 -4.40 -0.33
C ALA A 42 -5.31 -3.46 0.72
N LEU A 43 -5.60 -3.99 1.92
CA LEU A 43 -6.21 -3.27 3.03
C LEU A 43 -5.38 -3.40 4.29
N LEU A 44 -5.16 -2.29 4.98
CA LEU A 44 -4.75 -2.28 6.37
C LEU A 44 -5.96 -1.99 7.25
N VAL A 45 -6.38 -2.98 8.03
CA VAL A 45 -7.55 -2.92 8.90
C VAL A 45 -7.12 -2.64 10.34
N PHE A 46 -7.58 -1.51 10.88
CA PHE A 46 -7.30 -1.05 12.23
C PHE A 46 -8.47 -1.33 13.19
N GLY A 47 -9.69 -1.48 12.65
CA GLY A 47 -10.92 -1.53 13.46
C GLY A 47 -11.91 -2.62 13.09
N SER A 48 -12.69 -2.98 14.12
CA SER A 48 -13.84 -3.89 14.17
C SER A 48 -15.16 -3.46 13.52
N GLY A 49 -15.36 -2.15 13.43
CA GLY A 49 -16.68 -1.54 13.33
C GLY A 49 -17.32 -1.67 11.95
N PRO A 50 -18.63 -1.36 11.85
CA PRO A 50 -19.27 -1.21 10.54
C PRO A 50 -18.67 0.00 9.80
N VAL A 51 -18.38 -0.19 8.51
CA VAL A 51 -17.99 0.90 7.61
C VAL A 51 -19.24 1.72 7.27
N PHE A 52 -19.16 3.04 7.49
CA PHE A 52 -20.24 3.97 7.23
C PHE A 52 -20.03 4.77 5.93
N CYS A 53 -18.80 5.21 5.69
CA CYS A 53 -18.42 5.96 4.50
C CYS A 53 -16.91 5.80 4.23
N GLY A 54 -16.39 6.47 3.21
CA GLY A 54 -14.97 6.58 2.97
C GLY A 54 -14.60 7.82 2.16
N GLU A 55 -13.30 7.98 1.93
CA GLU A 55 -12.71 9.13 1.25
C GLU A 55 -11.57 8.65 0.35
N ASP A 56 -11.50 9.17 -0.88
CA ASP A 56 -10.33 9.02 -1.76
C ASP A 56 -9.27 10.03 -1.30
N VAL A 57 -8.19 9.53 -0.70
CA VAL A 57 -7.22 10.37 0.03
C VAL A 57 -5.93 10.58 -0.73
N ALA A 58 -5.61 9.71 -1.69
CA ALA A 58 -4.40 9.81 -2.49
C ALA A 58 -4.49 8.94 -3.76
N THR A 59 -3.65 9.24 -4.74
CA THR A 59 -3.30 8.31 -5.81
C THR A 59 -1.85 7.90 -5.61
N VAL A 60 -1.57 6.59 -5.58
CA VAL A 60 -0.22 6.05 -5.49
C VAL A 60 0.24 5.55 -6.86
N GLY A 61 1.42 5.99 -7.30
CA GLY A 61 2.10 5.41 -8.45
C GLY A 61 2.76 4.09 -8.07
N ILE A 62 2.42 3.02 -8.77
CA ILE A 62 3.05 1.69 -8.64
C ILE A 62 3.62 1.34 -10.00
N ASP A 63 4.94 1.30 -10.10
CA ASP A 63 5.69 1.01 -11.33
C ASP A 63 6.08 -0.48 -11.37
N THR A 64 6.51 -1.03 -10.23
CA THR A 64 7.11 -2.37 -10.14
C THR A 64 6.10 -3.49 -9.90
N GLY A 65 4.84 -3.13 -9.66
CA GLY A 65 3.83 -4.07 -9.16
C GLY A 65 4.01 -4.40 -7.67
N LEU A 66 4.83 -3.67 -6.93
CA LEU A 66 4.95 -3.77 -5.47
C LEU A 66 4.31 -2.55 -4.81
N ALA A 67 3.46 -2.77 -3.81
CA ALA A 67 2.92 -1.70 -2.98
C ALA A 67 3.23 -1.95 -1.50
N GLY A 68 3.96 -1.02 -0.88
CA GLY A 68 4.27 -1.02 0.54
C GLY A 68 3.39 -0.04 1.31
N SER A 69 3.11 -0.36 2.57
CA SER A 69 2.53 0.59 3.53
C SER A 69 3.52 0.87 4.64
N PHE A 70 3.81 2.15 4.86
CA PHE A 70 4.90 2.59 5.72
C PHE A 70 4.41 3.51 6.83
N ASP A 71 4.87 3.26 8.05
CA ASP A 71 4.85 4.25 9.13
C ASP A 71 6.16 5.05 9.14
N GLN A 72 6.22 6.10 9.98
CA GLN A 72 7.40 6.96 10.05
C GLN A 72 8.68 6.20 10.44
N PRO A 73 8.65 5.28 11.42
CA PRO A 73 9.80 4.41 11.70
C PRO A 73 10.27 3.59 10.51
N SER A 74 9.35 2.95 9.77
CA SER A 74 9.67 2.12 8.61
C SER A 74 10.27 2.95 7.48
N LEU A 75 9.73 4.15 7.22
CA LEU A 75 10.33 5.09 6.26
C LEU A 75 11.75 5.51 6.69
N THR A 76 11.95 5.78 7.97
CA THR A 76 13.27 6.14 8.50
C THR A 76 14.27 5.00 8.30
N ALA A 77 13.86 3.76 8.57
CA ALA A 77 14.69 2.58 8.35
C ALA A 77 15.00 2.35 6.87
N LEU A 78 13.98 2.47 6.00
CA LEU A 78 14.13 2.33 4.55
C LEU A 78 15.16 3.31 3.99
N ASN A 79 15.06 4.60 4.36
CA ASN A 79 16.00 5.63 3.91
C ASN A 79 17.43 5.41 4.39
N ARG A 80 17.59 4.97 5.64
CA ARG A 80 18.91 4.63 6.18
C ARG A 80 19.51 3.48 5.37
N ASP A 81 18.73 2.44 5.12
CA ASP A 81 19.21 1.24 4.44
C ASP A 81 19.51 1.52 2.96
N ALA A 82 18.69 2.32 2.29
CA ALA A 82 18.97 2.82 0.93
C ALA A 82 20.33 3.53 0.86
N ARG A 83 20.61 4.43 1.80
CA ARG A 83 21.89 5.17 1.85
C ARG A 83 23.08 4.28 2.17
N ALA A 84 22.87 3.19 2.89
CA ALA A 84 23.94 2.27 3.29
C ALA A 84 24.40 1.35 2.14
N LEU A 85 23.57 1.14 1.12
CA LEU A 85 23.90 0.30 -0.04
C LEU A 85 25.05 0.87 -0.89
N GLY A 86 25.27 2.19 -0.84
CA GLY A 86 26.29 2.87 -1.64
C GLY A 86 25.73 3.42 -2.96
N PRO A 87 26.54 4.21 -3.71
CA PRO A 87 26.04 5.03 -4.81
C PRO A 87 25.65 4.26 -6.09
N GLU A 88 26.08 3.01 -6.24
CA GLU A 88 25.81 2.17 -7.43
C GLU A 88 24.75 1.10 -7.19
N LYS A 89 24.11 1.13 -6.01
CA LYS A 89 23.15 0.13 -5.56
C LYS A 89 21.84 0.78 -5.18
N ASP A 90 20.75 0.02 -5.29
CA ASP A 90 19.43 0.49 -4.91
C ASP A 90 18.61 -0.62 -4.26
N LEU A 91 17.66 -0.23 -3.42
CA LEU A 91 16.84 -1.18 -2.65
C LEU A 91 16.01 -2.10 -3.55
N TYR A 92 15.66 -1.67 -4.76
CA TYR A 92 14.89 -2.53 -5.64
C TYR A 92 15.78 -3.63 -6.20
N ASN A 93 16.80 -3.30 -6.98
CA ASN A 93 17.64 -4.28 -7.67
C ASN A 93 18.39 -5.18 -6.69
N ASP A 94 18.88 -4.62 -5.58
CA ASP A 94 19.71 -5.35 -4.62
C ASP A 94 18.91 -6.07 -3.52
N TRP A 95 17.62 -5.78 -3.36
CA TRP A 95 16.83 -6.33 -2.25
C TRP A 95 15.41 -6.76 -2.63
N PHE A 96 14.57 -5.85 -3.14
CA PHE A 96 13.16 -6.17 -3.39
C PHE A 96 12.91 -6.96 -4.67
N HIS A 97 13.76 -6.86 -5.68
CA HIS A 97 13.62 -7.56 -6.96
C HIS A 97 13.60 -9.08 -6.77
N ALA A 98 14.39 -9.61 -5.85
CA ALA A 98 14.36 -11.04 -5.50
C ALA A 98 13.05 -11.48 -4.84
N LEU A 99 12.27 -10.55 -4.27
CA LEU A 99 10.95 -10.83 -3.70
C LEU A 99 9.83 -10.79 -4.76
N ILE A 100 10.16 -10.42 -6.00
CA ILE A 100 9.25 -10.38 -7.14
C ILE A 100 9.33 -11.74 -7.85
N GLY A 101 8.18 -12.42 -8.01
CA GLY A 101 8.05 -13.52 -8.97
C GLY A 101 8.17 -14.96 -8.44
N GLU A 102 8.49 -15.19 -7.16
CA GLU A 102 8.55 -16.58 -6.64
C GLU A 102 7.21 -17.11 -6.11
N ILE A 103 6.23 -16.24 -5.80
CA ILE A 103 4.89 -16.64 -5.36
C ILE A 103 3.89 -15.63 -5.93
N ASN A 104 2.93 -16.10 -6.74
CA ASN A 104 1.78 -15.29 -7.16
C ASN A 104 1.08 -14.81 -5.88
N VAL A 105 1.21 -13.52 -5.59
CA VAL A 105 0.78 -12.86 -4.35
C VAL A 105 1.67 -13.13 -3.14
N VAL A 106 2.44 -12.12 -2.79
CA VAL A 106 3.06 -12.00 -1.48
C VAL A 106 2.30 -10.92 -0.72
N ALA A 107 1.68 -11.26 0.40
CA ALA A 107 1.16 -10.29 1.38
C ALA A 107 1.90 -10.56 2.69
N GLN A 108 3.07 -9.94 2.84
CA GLN A 108 3.98 -10.27 3.93
C GLN A 108 4.61 -9.03 4.54
N MET A 109 5.23 -9.22 5.70
CA MET A 109 6.17 -8.26 6.24
C MET A 109 7.47 -8.39 5.46
N ALA A 110 7.76 -7.44 4.57
CA ALA A 110 9.03 -7.37 3.85
C ALA A 110 10.13 -6.94 4.83
N PRO A 111 11.18 -7.75 5.03
CA PRO A 111 12.28 -7.35 5.89
C PRO A 111 13.15 -6.31 5.18
N LEU A 112 13.85 -5.50 5.96
CA LEU A 112 14.92 -4.61 5.55
C LEU A 112 16.27 -5.14 6.06
N PRO A 113 17.40 -4.78 5.44
CA PRO A 113 18.74 -5.19 5.89
C PRO A 113 19.02 -4.87 7.37
N SER A 114 18.46 -3.77 7.88
CA SER A 114 18.56 -3.38 9.28
C SER A 114 17.72 -4.19 10.27
N GLY A 115 16.91 -5.14 9.78
CA GLY A 115 15.99 -5.95 10.58
C GLY A 115 14.62 -5.30 10.82
N ALA A 116 14.41 -4.06 10.36
CA ALA A 116 13.06 -3.49 10.28
C ALA A 116 12.20 -4.27 9.27
N ALA A 117 10.88 -4.16 9.36
CA ALA A 117 9.98 -4.78 8.39
C ALA A 117 8.70 -3.96 8.23
N PHE A 118 8.10 -4.03 7.06
CA PHE A 118 6.86 -3.32 6.74
C PHE A 118 5.94 -4.20 5.88
N PRO A 119 4.60 -4.02 5.95
CA PRO A 119 3.68 -4.75 5.09
C PRO A 119 3.86 -4.35 3.63
N MET A 120 4.04 -5.35 2.77
CA MET A 120 4.18 -5.17 1.34
C MET A 120 3.31 -6.20 0.60
N VAL A 121 2.72 -5.76 -0.51
CA VAL A 121 1.99 -6.62 -1.44
C VAL A 121 2.66 -6.63 -2.81
N SER A 122 2.67 -7.79 -3.45
CA SER A 122 2.92 -7.91 -4.89
C SER A 122 1.59 -8.02 -5.62
N THR A 123 1.29 -7.02 -6.44
CA THR A 123 -0.01 -6.82 -7.08
C THR A 123 -0.08 -7.45 -8.46
N GLY A 124 1.07 -7.54 -9.15
CA GLY A 124 1.12 -7.91 -10.57
C GLY A 124 0.58 -6.81 -11.49
N TRP A 125 0.26 -5.63 -10.95
CA TRP A 125 -0.22 -4.44 -11.64
C TRP A 125 0.82 -3.34 -11.44
N GLY A 126 1.66 -3.12 -12.46
CA GLY A 126 2.64 -2.03 -12.50
C GLY A 126 2.23 -0.94 -13.48
N ASP A 127 3.08 0.08 -13.60
CA ASP A 127 2.93 1.25 -14.46
C ASP A 127 1.56 1.95 -14.36
N GLY A 128 1.06 2.13 -13.13
CA GLY A 128 -0.28 2.68 -12.88
C GLY A 128 -0.39 3.62 -11.69
N GLY A 129 -1.36 4.54 -11.77
CA GLY A 129 -1.82 5.34 -10.64
C GLY A 129 -3.08 4.72 -10.03
N TYR A 130 -3.00 4.35 -8.75
CA TYR A 130 -4.03 3.58 -8.05
C TYR A 130 -4.61 4.40 -6.89
N PRO A 131 -5.94 4.48 -6.74
CA PRO A 131 -6.53 5.24 -5.65
C PRO A 131 -6.27 4.55 -4.32
N VAL A 132 -6.04 5.38 -3.32
CA VAL A 132 -5.92 5.00 -1.92
C VAL A 132 -7.05 5.66 -1.18
N ALA A 133 -7.88 4.87 -0.51
CA ALA A 133 -9.06 5.35 0.17
C ALA A 133 -9.11 4.89 1.63
N THR A 134 -9.64 5.75 2.50
CA THR A 134 -9.96 5.41 3.89
C THR A 134 -11.39 4.91 3.98
N LEU A 135 -11.63 3.91 4.84
CA LEU A 135 -12.96 3.47 5.26
C LEU A 135 -13.19 3.93 6.69
N ASN A 136 -14.25 4.70 6.91
CA ASN A 136 -14.54 5.38 8.16
C ASN A 136 -15.78 4.76 8.84
N GLY A 137 -15.71 4.66 10.17
CA GLY A 137 -16.84 4.27 11.01
C GLY A 137 -17.81 5.41 11.27
N VAL A 138 -18.87 5.14 12.05
CA VAL A 138 -19.93 6.11 12.35
C VAL A 138 -19.41 7.32 13.14
N GLY A 139 -18.36 7.15 13.95
CA GLY A 139 -17.73 8.22 14.72
C GLY A 139 -16.68 9.02 13.93
N GLY A 140 -16.48 8.71 12.64
CA GLY A 140 -15.44 9.29 11.81
C GLY A 140 -14.05 8.67 12.02
N GLU A 141 -13.94 7.61 12.81
CA GLU A 141 -12.69 6.89 12.99
C GLU A 141 -12.32 6.09 11.74
N VAL A 142 -11.05 6.13 11.34
CA VAL A 142 -10.53 5.30 10.24
C VAL A 142 -10.48 3.85 10.70
N LEU A 143 -11.28 2.98 10.07
CA LEU A 143 -11.34 1.55 10.33
C LEU A 143 -10.40 0.75 9.42
N ALA A 144 -10.19 1.23 8.19
CA ALA A 144 -9.25 0.65 7.26
C ALA A 144 -8.73 1.68 6.26
N VAL A 145 -7.56 1.41 5.68
CA VAL A 145 -7.07 2.07 4.47
C VAL A 145 -6.92 1.01 3.40
N TYR A 146 -7.36 1.27 2.17
CA TYR A 146 -7.18 0.36 1.06
C TYR A 146 -6.59 1.02 -0.16
N VAL A 147 -5.93 0.21 -0.98
CA VAL A 147 -5.45 0.55 -2.32
C VAL A 147 -6.19 -0.33 -3.31
N ASP A 148 -6.70 0.27 -4.38
CA ASP A 148 -7.39 -0.45 -5.47
C ASP A 148 -6.51 -0.58 -6.70
N PHE A 149 -6.07 -1.81 -7.01
CA PHE A 149 -5.21 -2.06 -8.17
C PHE A 149 -5.98 -2.36 -9.45
N MET A 150 -7.29 -2.60 -9.35
CA MET A 150 -8.10 -3.07 -10.48
C MET A 150 -9.41 -2.32 -10.64
N GLY A 151 -10.08 -2.01 -9.53
CA GLY A 151 -11.51 -1.76 -9.50
C GLY A 151 -11.90 -0.55 -10.32
N ARG A 152 -12.38 -0.80 -11.53
CA ARG A 152 -13.12 0.15 -12.35
C ARG A 152 -14.51 -0.41 -12.64
N ASP A 153 -15.52 0.44 -12.69
CA ASP A 153 -16.85 0.09 -13.20
C ASP A 153 -16.85 -0.05 -14.74
N ASP A 154 -18.01 -0.38 -15.30
CA ASP A 154 -18.20 -0.55 -16.75
C ASP A 154 -17.89 0.75 -17.54
N ASP A 155 -17.95 1.91 -16.87
CA ASP A 155 -17.62 3.21 -17.42
C ASP A 155 -16.13 3.57 -17.27
N GLY A 156 -15.33 2.69 -16.66
CA GLY A 156 -13.89 2.87 -16.44
C GLY A 156 -13.54 3.73 -15.23
N THR A 157 -14.49 4.02 -14.35
CA THR A 157 -14.33 4.84 -13.13
C THR A 157 -13.93 3.98 -11.95
N TRP A 158 -13.02 4.47 -11.11
CA TRP A 158 -12.57 3.74 -9.92
C TRP A 158 -13.72 3.38 -8.96
N LEU A 159 -13.66 2.17 -8.40
CA LEU A 159 -14.57 1.68 -7.37
C LEU A 159 -14.18 2.25 -6.00
N LEU A 160 -14.60 3.50 -5.80
CA LEU A 160 -14.40 4.27 -4.56
C LEU A 160 -15.51 3.98 -3.53
N PRO A 161 -15.24 4.17 -2.22
CA PRO A 161 -16.26 3.96 -1.20
C PRO A 161 -17.33 5.05 -1.31
N GLN A 162 -18.51 4.80 -0.73
CA GLN A 162 -19.52 5.85 -0.59
C GLN A 162 -18.91 7.05 0.18
N PRO A 163 -19.00 8.29 -0.33
CA PRO A 163 -18.36 9.45 0.28
C PRO A 163 -18.96 9.77 1.65
N CYS A 164 -18.12 10.27 2.56
CA CYS A 164 -18.58 10.80 3.84
C CYS A 164 -19.40 12.08 3.64
N ALA A 165 -20.49 12.22 4.40
CA ALA A 165 -21.37 13.37 4.29
C ALA A 165 -20.62 14.66 4.70
N GLY A 166 -20.41 15.57 3.75
CA GLY A 166 -19.71 16.83 3.96
C GLY A 166 -18.30 16.93 3.34
N ALA A 167 -17.89 15.96 2.52
CA ALA A 167 -16.74 16.08 1.63
C ALA A 167 -17.05 16.96 0.40
#